data_AF-A0A0A8EUM4-F1
#
_entry.id   AF-A0A0A8EUM4-F1
#
_cell.length_a   1.000
_cell.length_b   1.000
_cell.length_c   1.000
_cell.angle_alpha   90.00
_cell.angle_beta   90.00
_cell.angle_gamma   90.00
#
_symmetry.space_group_name_H-M   'P 1'
#
loop_
_entity.id
_entity.type
_entity.pdbx_description
1 polymer ?
#
loop_
_entity_poly.entity_id
_entity_poly.type
_entity_poly.pdbx_seq_one_letter_code
_entity_poly.pdbx_strand_id
1 'polypeptide(L)'
;MEAGAGVLVPDDDGKRGVQCPVCQVVTFRYERWDDSDQFGTDPWIPDVVPPGCAPAISLRILALSRECWKCKESTVCVVGLYPSRPARTDRWARWVDEDARAWVKPLLAGARFEKIAESIKPRWSSTANGRYLSNGCQHCDALQGDFPVEEEASDLVREDGVDALDTLLVVEVPAAVWQRVVHGERGSGSALLM
;
A
#
# COMPACT_ATOMS: atom_id res chain seq x y z
N MET A 1 28.30 -0.17 5.78
CA MET A 1 27.58 0.04 4.51
C MET A 1 26.27 -0.70 4.64
N GLU A 2 25.21 0.01 4.99
CA GLU A 2 23.88 -0.59 5.19
C GLU A 2 23.24 -0.88 3.83
N ALA A 3 22.71 -2.08 3.66
CA ALA A 3 22.09 -2.54 2.43
C ALA A 3 20.84 -1.70 2.10
N GLY A 4 20.85 -1.02 0.96
CA GLY A 4 19.75 -0.19 0.51
C GLY A 4 18.70 -1.04 -0.21
N ALA A 5 17.51 -1.21 0.39
CA ALA A 5 16.25 -1.67 -0.22
C ALA A 5 16.18 -1.32 -1.70
N GLY A 6 15.60 -2.13 -2.60
CA GLY A 6 15.53 -1.84 -4.03
C GLY A 6 14.24 -2.35 -4.68
N VAL A 7 13.73 -1.62 -5.68
CA VAL A 7 12.56 -1.88 -6.53
C VAL A 7 12.99 -1.65 -7.99
N LEU A 8 12.49 -2.45 -8.92
CA LEU A 8 12.79 -2.28 -10.34
C LEU A 8 12.01 -1.09 -10.92
N VAL A 9 12.71 -0.18 -11.59
CA VAL A 9 12.10 0.98 -12.26
C VAL A 9 12.63 1.06 -13.70
N PRO A 10 11.75 1.28 -14.71
CA PRO A 10 12.19 1.64 -16.06
C PRO A 10 12.83 3.02 -16.08
N ASP A 11 14.01 3.12 -16.70
CA ASP A 11 14.77 4.34 -16.95
C ASP A 11 14.30 4.99 -18.27
N ASP A 12 14.52 6.29 -18.41
CA ASP A 12 14.10 7.09 -19.58
C ASP A 12 14.80 6.63 -20.89
N ASP A 13 15.90 5.90 -20.77
CA ASP A 13 16.68 5.31 -21.87
C ASP A 13 16.26 3.86 -22.24
N GLY A 14 15.13 3.35 -21.72
CA GLY A 14 14.67 1.97 -21.97
C GLY A 14 15.45 0.88 -21.21
N LYS A 15 16.30 1.28 -20.26
CA LYS A 15 17.01 0.37 -19.34
C LYS A 15 16.18 0.13 -18.09
N ARG A 16 16.34 -1.01 -17.41
CA ARG A 16 15.70 -1.27 -16.10
C ARG A 16 16.78 -1.23 -15.01
N GLY A 17 16.53 -0.50 -13.93
CA GLY A 17 17.44 -0.37 -12.79
C GLY A 17 16.77 -0.76 -11.47
N VAL A 18 17.55 -1.29 -10.53
CA VAL A 18 17.08 -1.53 -9.15
C VAL A 18 17.29 -0.23 -8.35
N GLN A 19 16.22 0.50 -8.13
CA GLN A 19 16.21 1.74 -7.35
C GLN A 19 15.77 1.51 -5.93
N CYS A 20 16.44 2.15 -4.98
CA CYS A 20 15.94 2.11 -3.62
C CYS A 20 14.52 2.69 -3.49
N PRO A 21 13.52 1.93 -2.97
CA PRO A 21 12.16 2.44 -2.77
C PRO A 21 12.11 3.60 -1.78
N VAL A 22 13.22 3.83 -1.08
CA VAL A 22 13.36 4.84 -0.05
C VAL A 22 14.14 6.06 -0.56
N CYS A 23 15.38 5.90 -1.06
CA CYS A 23 16.25 7.04 -1.36
C CYS A 23 16.51 7.27 -2.86
N GLN A 24 15.98 6.41 -3.73
CA GLN A 24 16.19 6.42 -5.19
C GLN A 24 17.65 6.35 -5.65
N VAL A 25 18.57 5.88 -4.79
CA VAL A 25 19.90 5.48 -5.25
C VAL A 25 19.73 4.25 -6.16
N VAL A 26 20.18 4.36 -7.40
CA VAL A 26 20.27 3.25 -8.36
C VAL A 26 21.41 2.36 -7.92
N THR A 27 21.11 1.16 -7.42
CA THR A 27 22.13 0.25 -6.89
C THR A 27 22.79 -0.56 -8.00
N PHE A 28 22.07 -0.83 -9.11
CA PHE A 28 22.59 -1.52 -10.30
C PHE A 28 21.91 -1.05 -11.59
N ARG A 29 22.71 -0.82 -12.64
CA ARG A 29 22.26 -0.65 -14.04
C ARG A 29 22.43 -1.98 -14.77
N TYR A 30 21.35 -2.54 -15.34
CA TYR A 30 21.50 -3.62 -16.32
C TYR A 30 21.86 -2.99 -17.67
N GLU A 31 23.05 -3.29 -18.18
CA GLU A 31 23.39 -3.01 -19.57
C GLU A 31 22.65 -4.03 -20.44
N ARG A 32 21.71 -3.52 -21.24
CA ARG A 32 21.19 -4.08 -22.50
C ARG A 32 21.18 -5.62 -22.57
N TRP A 33 20.05 -6.23 -22.24
CA TRP A 33 19.76 -7.60 -22.66
C TRP A 33 19.31 -7.59 -24.12
N ASP A 34 19.80 -8.56 -24.88
CA ASP A 34 19.72 -8.66 -26.34
C ASP A 34 18.27 -8.53 -26.85
N ASP A 35 18.09 -7.81 -27.96
CA ASP A 35 16.82 -7.38 -28.56
C ASP A 35 15.94 -8.55 -29.12
N SER A 36 16.18 -9.80 -28.70
CA SER A 36 15.54 -10.99 -29.28
C SER A 36 14.32 -11.51 -28.52
N ASP A 37 14.11 -11.12 -27.27
CA ASP A 37 12.94 -11.58 -26.50
C ASP A 37 11.82 -10.54 -26.56
N GLN A 38 10.89 -10.74 -27.49
CA GLN A 38 9.59 -10.08 -27.49
C GLN A 38 8.81 -10.49 -26.24
N PHE A 39 9.08 -9.84 -25.12
CA PHE A 39 8.30 -10.02 -23.90
C PHE A 39 7.00 -9.22 -23.98
N GLY A 40 5.90 -9.92 -23.74
CA GLY A 40 4.57 -9.34 -23.54
C GLY A 40 4.56 -8.29 -22.43
N THR A 41 3.49 -7.52 -22.40
CA THR A 41 3.24 -6.31 -21.59
C THR A 41 3.24 -6.50 -20.06
N ASP A 42 3.77 -7.60 -19.53
CA ASP A 42 3.76 -7.90 -18.09
C ASP A 42 5.08 -7.45 -17.44
N PRO A 43 5.04 -6.58 -16.41
CA PRO A 43 6.23 -6.21 -15.67
C PRO A 43 6.69 -7.41 -14.84
N TRP A 44 7.68 -8.16 -15.33
CA TRP A 44 8.35 -9.19 -14.55
C TRP A 44 8.89 -8.61 -13.22
N ILE A 45 8.36 -9.09 -12.09
CA ILE A 45 8.81 -8.81 -10.72
C ILE A 45 9.60 -10.03 -10.24
N PRO A 46 10.87 -9.89 -9.82
CA PRO A 46 11.66 -11.02 -9.33
C PRO A 46 11.11 -11.51 -7.99
N ASP A 47 10.90 -12.83 -7.87
CA ASP A 47 10.52 -13.48 -6.61
C ASP A 47 11.60 -13.35 -5.51
N VAL A 48 12.86 -13.13 -5.94
CA VAL A 48 14.02 -12.99 -5.05
C VAL A 48 14.50 -11.55 -5.08
N VAL A 49 14.55 -10.91 -3.92
CA VAL A 49 15.05 -9.55 -3.77
C VAL A 49 16.52 -9.49 -4.23
N PRO A 50 16.91 -8.61 -5.18
CA PRO A 50 18.28 -8.55 -5.68
C PRO A 50 19.31 -8.28 -4.57
N PRO A 51 20.55 -8.78 -4.71
CA PRO A 51 21.64 -8.46 -3.80
C PRO A 51 21.85 -6.95 -3.65
N GLY A 52 21.91 -6.47 -2.40
CA GLY A 52 22.03 -5.04 -2.07
C GLY A 52 20.75 -4.43 -1.50
N CYS A 53 19.60 -5.06 -1.72
CA CYS A 53 18.30 -4.66 -1.17
C CYS A 53 18.09 -5.12 0.28
N ALA A 54 17.51 -4.27 1.12
CA ALA A 54 16.93 -4.68 2.38
C ALA A 54 15.84 -5.75 2.15
N PRO A 55 15.84 -6.84 2.94
CA PRO A 55 14.87 -7.92 2.80
C PRO A 55 13.46 -7.52 3.25
N ALA A 56 13.34 -6.45 4.05
CA ALA A 56 12.10 -5.92 4.56
C ALA A 56 12.03 -4.39 4.39
N ILE A 57 10.79 -3.87 4.37
CA ILE A 57 10.46 -2.45 4.29
C ILE A 57 9.52 -2.13 5.44
N SER A 58 9.85 -1.07 6.19
CA SER A 58 8.95 -0.48 7.18
C SER A 58 7.80 0.25 6.48
N LEU A 59 6.57 -0.21 6.64
CA LEU A 59 5.38 0.34 6.01
C LEU A 59 4.46 1.00 7.04
N ARG A 60 4.06 2.24 6.78
CA ARG A 60 3.03 2.99 7.50
C ARG A 60 1.66 2.54 7.00
N ILE A 61 0.80 2.18 7.94
CA ILE A 61 -0.64 2.05 7.71
C ILE A 61 -1.25 3.44 7.97
N LEU A 62 -1.72 4.07 6.90
CA LEU A 62 -2.27 5.42 6.91
C LEU A 62 -3.76 5.41 7.21
N ALA A 63 -4.20 6.40 7.96
CA ALA A 63 -5.58 6.61 8.31
C ALA A 63 -6.02 8.06 8.17
N LEU A 64 -7.34 8.18 8.01
CA LEU A 64 -8.05 9.44 7.95
C LEU A 64 -9.08 9.46 9.09
N SER A 65 -8.94 10.42 9.99
CA SER A 65 -9.92 10.70 11.03
C SER A 65 -10.99 11.65 10.49
N ARG A 66 -12.27 11.23 10.51
CA ARG A 66 -13.40 12.01 9.99
C ARG A 66 -14.65 11.87 10.86
N GLU A 67 -15.60 12.78 10.71
CA GLU A 67 -16.89 12.67 11.38
C GLU A 67 -17.78 11.63 10.69
N CYS A 68 -18.40 10.74 11.47
CA CYS A 68 -19.36 9.78 10.92
C CYS A 68 -20.60 10.51 10.40
N TRP A 69 -20.96 10.30 9.13
CA TRP A 69 -22.15 10.93 8.55
C TRP A 69 -23.46 10.63 9.33
N LYS A 70 -23.55 9.45 9.98
CA LYS A 70 -24.72 8.97 10.70
C LYS A 70 -24.76 9.42 12.17
N CYS A 71 -23.75 9.08 12.97
CA CYS A 71 -23.76 9.34 14.41
C CYS A 71 -22.93 10.57 14.84
N LYS A 72 -22.25 11.22 13.90
CA LYS A 72 -21.39 12.40 14.11
C LYS A 72 -20.13 12.19 14.97
N GLU A 73 -20.01 11.04 15.62
CA GLU A 73 -18.79 10.66 16.33
C GLU A 73 -17.57 10.55 15.40
N SER A 74 -16.41 10.96 15.91
CA SER A 74 -15.12 10.81 15.22
C SER A 74 -14.82 9.34 14.93
N THR A 75 -14.49 9.06 13.68
CA THR A 75 -14.28 7.74 13.11
C THR A 75 -12.98 7.70 12.33
N VAL A 76 -12.18 6.65 12.55
CA VAL A 76 -10.91 6.44 11.87
C VAL A 76 -11.14 5.50 10.68
N CYS A 77 -10.75 5.93 9.48
CA CYS A 77 -10.78 5.11 8.27
C CYS A 77 -9.37 4.72 7.88
N VAL A 78 -9.13 3.45 7.55
CA VAL A 78 -7.86 3.03 6.95
C VAL A 78 -7.90 3.37 5.46
N VAL A 79 -6.95 4.17 5.01
CA VAL A 79 -6.99 4.76 3.66
C VAL A 79 -5.83 4.33 2.79
N GLY A 80 -4.63 4.15 3.36
CA GLY A 80 -3.43 3.99 2.55
C GLY A 80 -2.34 3.16 3.20
N LEU A 81 -1.39 2.76 2.37
CA LEU A 81 -0.12 2.17 2.77
C LEU A 81 1.01 2.99 2.17
N TYR A 82 2.03 3.30 2.99
CA TYR A 82 3.14 4.15 2.54
C TYR A 82 4.46 3.77 3.22
N PRO A 83 5.60 3.72 2.51
CA PRO A 83 6.90 3.44 3.13
C PRO A 83 7.24 4.46 4.24
N SER A 84 7.78 3.99 5.38
CA SER A 84 8.09 4.86 6.54
C SER A 84 9.23 5.82 6.28
N ARG A 85 10.14 5.47 5.36
CA ARG A 85 11.10 6.43 4.83
C ARG A 85 10.50 6.99 3.54
N PRO A 86 10.22 8.31 3.49
CA PRO A 86 9.47 8.90 2.39
C PRO A 86 10.16 8.67 1.06
N ALA A 87 9.39 8.19 0.07
CA ALA A 87 9.81 8.23 -1.30
C ALA A 87 9.87 9.69 -1.78
N ARG A 88 10.69 10.00 -2.79
CA ARG A 88 10.79 11.36 -3.36
C ARG A 88 9.46 11.89 -3.93
N THR A 89 8.47 11.02 -4.12
CA THR A 89 7.14 11.35 -4.62
C THR A 89 6.06 10.60 -3.83
N ASP A 90 4.87 11.18 -3.82
CA ASP A 90 3.61 10.63 -3.30
C ASP A 90 3.08 9.41 -4.09
N ARG A 91 3.60 9.17 -5.31
CA ARG A 91 3.26 8.06 -6.22
C ARG A 91 3.34 6.64 -5.62
N TRP A 92 3.87 6.51 -4.40
CA TRP A 92 4.03 5.24 -3.69
C TRP A 92 2.97 5.02 -2.60
N ALA A 93 2.09 5.99 -2.36
CA ALA A 93 0.91 5.78 -1.54
C ALA A 93 -0.03 4.82 -2.28
N ARG A 94 -0.23 3.64 -1.72
CA ARG A 94 -1.23 2.70 -2.24
C ARG A 94 -2.51 2.87 -1.46
N TRP A 95 -3.57 3.27 -2.15
CA TRP A 95 -4.92 3.28 -1.58
C TRP A 95 -5.36 1.87 -1.23
N VAL A 96 -5.99 1.74 -0.07
CA VAL A 96 -6.33 0.45 0.52
C VAL A 96 -7.58 -0.11 -0.18
N ASP A 97 -7.33 -1.04 -1.09
CA ASP A 97 -8.32 -1.89 -1.76
C ASP A 97 -8.76 -3.08 -0.87
N GLU A 98 -9.63 -3.96 -1.39
CA GLU A 98 -10.13 -5.11 -0.63
C GLU A 98 -9.01 -6.05 -0.16
N ASP A 99 -8.04 -6.36 -1.03
CA ASP A 99 -6.90 -7.23 -0.71
C ASP A 99 -6.02 -6.60 0.39
N ALA A 100 -5.75 -5.30 0.30
CA ALA A 100 -5.01 -4.56 1.32
C ALA A 100 -5.77 -4.52 2.65
N ARG A 101 -7.11 -4.37 2.66
CA ARG A 101 -7.92 -4.42 3.89
C ARG A 101 -7.87 -5.79 4.56
N ALA A 102 -7.93 -6.86 3.76
CA ALA A 102 -7.85 -8.23 4.27
C ALA A 102 -6.52 -8.48 5.00
N TRP A 103 -5.43 -7.90 4.47
CA TRP A 103 -4.10 -7.97 5.05
C TRP A 103 -3.88 -7.05 6.26
N VAL A 104 -4.35 -5.80 6.20
CA VAL A 104 -4.18 -4.80 7.27
C VAL A 104 -4.98 -5.17 8.52
N LYS A 105 -6.19 -5.71 8.35
CA LYS A 105 -7.09 -6.05 9.47
C LYS A 105 -6.44 -6.90 10.57
N PRO A 106 -5.81 -8.06 10.30
CA PRO A 106 -5.14 -8.85 11.35
C PRO A 106 -3.95 -8.13 11.98
N LEU A 107 -3.22 -7.29 11.25
CA LEU A 107 -2.11 -6.49 11.79
C LEU A 107 -2.61 -5.48 12.83
N LEU A 108 -3.72 -4.79 12.52
CA LEU A 108 -4.37 -3.88 13.46
C LEU A 108 -4.87 -4.60 14.71
N ALA A 109 -5.48 -5.77 14.56
CA ALA A 109 -5.92 -6.59 15.69
C ALA A 109 -4.74 -7.00 16.59
N GLY A 110 -3.64 -7.49 16.00
CA GLY A 110 -2.43 -7.86 16.73
C GLY A 110 -1.75 -6.68 17.44
N ALA A 111 -1.88 -5.47 16.90
CA ALA A 111 -1.32 -4.24 17.45
C ALA A 111 -2.24 -3.49 18.44
N ARG A 112 -3.32 -4.13 18.91
CA ARG A 112 -4.30 -3.55 19.86
C ARG A 112 -5.12 -2.37 19.32
N PHE A 113 -5.40 -2.40 18.02
CA PHE A 113 -6.38 -1.53 17.35
C PHE A 113 -7.65 -2.30 17.02
N GLU A 114 -8.15 -3.12 17.94
CA GLU A 114 -9.26 -4.06 17.72
C GLU A 114 -10.51 -3.33 17.23
N LYS A 115 -10.83 -2.17 17.82
CA LYS A 115 -12.02 -1.39 17.42
C LYS A 115 -11.96 -0.96 15.95
N ILE A 116 -10.77 -0.60 15.45
CA ILE A 116 -10.57 -0.23 14.04
C ILE A 116 -10.58 -1.49 13.17
N ALA A 117 -9.84 -2.53 13.55
CA ALA A 117 -9.79 -3.80 12.82
C ALA A 117 -11.19 -4.43 12.66
N GLU A 118 -11.98 -4.42 13.73
CA GLU A 118 -13.35 -4.90 13.74
C GLU A 118 -14.25 -4.05 12.86
N SER A 119 -14.04 -2.75 12.77
CA SER A 119 -14.84 -1.86 11.91
C SER A 119 -14.66 -2.12 10.41
N ILE A 120 -13.56 -2.78 10.01
CA ILE A 120 -13.33 -3.27 8.64
C ILE A 120 -14.10 -4.57 8.43
N LYS A 121 -15.24 -4.51 7.73
CA LYS A 121 -16.16 -5.65 7.58
C LYS A 121 -16.59 -5.87 6.13
N PRO A 122 -16.92 -7.12 5.75
CA PRO A 122 -17.54 -7.41 4.46
C PRO A 122 -18.93 -6.79 4.40
N ARG A 123 -19.18 -5.90 3.44
CA ARG A 123 -20.49 -5.30 3.17
C ARG A 123 -20.89 -5.53 1.72
N TRP A 124 -22.19 -5.60 1.49
CA TRP A 124 -22.74 -5.72 0.14
C TRP A 124 -22.78 -4.35 -0.53
N SER A 125 -22.26 -4.25 -1.76
CA SER A 125 -22.46 -3.11 -2.65
C SER A 125 -23.40 -3.50 -3.77
N SER A 126 -24.50 -2.77 -3.91
CA SER A 126 -25.36 -2.92 -5.09
C SER A 126 -24.65 -2.43 -6.36
N THR A 127 -23.84 -1.37 -6.25
CA THR A 127 -23.09 -0.79 -7.38
C THR A 127 -21.98 -1.71 -7.86
N ALA A 128 -21.25 -2.35 -6.94
CA ALA A 128 -20.20 -3.32 -7.29
C ALA A 128 -20.74 -4.75 -7.47
N ASN A 129 -22.06 -4.96 -7.32
CA ASN A 129 -22.75 -6.25 -7.42
C ASN A 129 -22.03 -7.39 -6.66
N GLY A 130 -21.58 -7.11 -5.44
CA GLY A 130 -20.72 -8.02 -4.68
C GLY A 130 -20.48 -7.60 -3.23
N ARG A 131 -19.78 -8.45 -2.48
CA ARG A 131 -19.28 -8.13 -1.14
C ARG A 131 -17.87 -7.58 -1.26
N TYR A 132 -17.56 -6.57 -0.45
CA TYR A 132 -16.22 -6.01 -0.34
C TYR A 132 -15.93 -5.64 1.12
N LEU A 133 -14.67 -5.70 1.53
CA LEU A 133 -14.26 -5.16 2.82
C LEU A 133 -14.35 -3.64 2.79
N SER A 134 -14.92 -3.02 3.81
CA SER A 134 -15.17 -1.57 3.85
C SER A 134 -14.88 -0.97 5.22
N ASN A 135 -14.53 0.32 5.26
CA ASN A 135 -14.42 1.08 6.50
C ASN A 135 -15.81 1.30 7.13
N GLY A 136 -15.92 1.03 8.43
CA GLY A 136 -17.12 1.27 9.23
C GLY A 136 -16.86 2.26 10.36
N CYS A 137 -17.91 2.94 10.81
CA CYS A 137 -17.85 3.73 12.03
C CYS A 137 -17.59 2.84 13.24
N GLN A 138 -16.60 3.17 14.06
CA GLN A 138 -16.30 2.42 15.27
C GLN A 138 -17.40 2.51 16.34
N HIS A 139 -18.36 3.44 16.21
CA HIS A 139 -19.40 3.68 17.21
C HIS A 139 -20.78 3.19 16.81
N CYS A 140 -21.17 3.37 15.54
CA CYS A 140 -22.50 2.99 15.05
C CYS A 140 -22.47 2.01 13.86
N ASP A 141 -21.29 1.53 13.46
CA ASP A 141 -21.06 0.60 12.34
C ASP A 141 -21.56 1.12 10.97
N ALA A 142 -21.88 2.41 10.85
CA ALA A 142 -22.24 3.00 9.56
C ALA A 142 -21.09 2.90 8.56
N LEU A 143 -21.38 2.39 7.36
CA LEU A 143 -20.46 2.38 6.23
C LEU A 143 -19.98 3.80 5.93
N GLN A 144 -18.66 4.03 5.89
CA GLN A 144 -18.11 5.34 5.55
C GLN A 144 -18.08 5.60 4.04
N GLY A 145 -18.05 4.53 3.24
CA GLY A 145 -17.99 4.59 1.78
C GLY A 145 -16.55 4.74 1.29
N ASP A 146 -16.15 3.94 0.31
CA ASP A 146 -14.77 3.95 -0.17
C ASP A 146 -14.45 5.22 -0.95
N PHE A 147 -15.31 5.58 -1.92
CA PHE A 147 -15.14 6.79 -2.73
C PHE A 147 -14.98 8.08 -1.90
N PRO A 148 -15.90 8.45 -0.98
CA PRO A 148 -15.76 9.68 -0.20
C PRO A 148 -14.59 9.65 0.79
N VAL A 149 -14.09 8.48 1.17
CA VAL A 149 -12.91 8.35 2.03
C VAL A 149 -11.63 8.52 1.21
N GLU A 150 -11.58 7.92 0.01
CA GLU A 150 -10.45 8.02 -0.92
C GLU A 150 -10.31 9.42 -1.49
N GLU A 151 -11.41 10.07 -1.85
CA GLU A 151 -11.41 11.46 -2.37
C GLU A 151 -10.84 12.43 -1.32
N GLU A 152 -11.37 12.39 -0.10
CA GLU A 152 -10.91 13.25 1.00
C GLU A 152 -9.43 13.00 1.35
N ALA A 153 -9.01 11.74 1.40
CA ALA A 153 -7.61 11.41 1.66
C ALA A 153 -6.70 11.86 0.50
N SER A 154 -7.14 11.73 -0.75
CA SER A 154 -6.39 12.17 -1.93
C SER A 154 -6.22 13.69 -1.96
N ASP A 155 -7.25 14.44 -1.59
CA ASP A 155 -7.18 15.89 -1.50
C ASP A 155 -6.19 16.36 -0.42
N LEU A 156 -6.24 15.75 0.77
CA LEU A 156 -5.27 16.04 1.84
C LEU A 156 -3.83 15.75 1.39
N VAL A 157 -3.60 14.61 0.74
CA VAL A 157 -2.26 14.25 0.24
C VAL A 157 -1.79 15.22 -0.85
N ARG A 158 -2.68 15.67 -1.73
CA ARG A 158 -2.37 16.62 -2.81
C ARG A 158 -1.98 17.99 -2.25
N GLU A 159 -2.59 18.42 -1.14
CA GLU A 159 -2.40 19.76 -0.57
C GLU A 159 -1.22 19.81 0.40
N ASP A 160 -1.16 18.84 1.33
CA ASP A 160 -0.26 18.87 2.48
C ASP A 160 0.74 17.69 2.49
N GLY A 161 0.68 16.82 1.48
CA GLY A 161 1.52 15.63 1.37
C GLY A 161 1.02 14.47 2.23
N VAL A 162 1.72 13.34 2.15
CA VAL A 162 1.33 12.09 2.84
C VAL A 162 1.28 12.20 4.36
N ASP A 163 2.00 13.17 4.94
CA ASP A 163 2.04 13.41 6.38
C ASP A 163 0.79 14.13 6.90
N ALA A 164 -0.12 14.55 6.02
CA ALA A 164 -1.48 14.96 6.38
C ALA A 164 -2.35 13.81 6.89
N LEU A 165 -1.96 12.56 6.59
CA LEU A 165 -2.65 11.36 7.05
C LEU A 165 -1.99 10.80 8.33
N ASP A 166 -2.84 10.33 9.24
CA ASP A 166 -2.40 9.71 10.49
C ASP A 166 -1.68 8.39 10.21
N THR A 167 -0.56 8.13 10.91
CA THR A 167 0.06 6.80 10.90
C THR A 167 -0.45 5.98 12.07
N LEU A 168 -1.28 4.97 11.79
CA LEU A 168 -1.80 4.08 12.84
C LEU A 168 -0.74 3.12 13.36
N LEU A 169 0.01 2.54 12.43
CA LEU A 169 0.96 1.48 12.72
C LEU A 169 2.10 1.51 11.71
N VAL A 170 3.30 1.18 12.17
CA VAL A 170 4.44 0.84 11.32
C VAL A 170 4.69 -0.65 11.42
N VAL A 171 4.73 -1.33 10.28
CA VAL A 171 4.96 -2.78 10.19
C VAL A 171 6.14 -3.09 9.29
N GLU A 172 6.92 -4.11 9.63
CA GLU A 172 7.94 -4.65 8.73
C GLU A 172 7.30 -5.64 7.77
N VAL A 173 7.47 -5.40 6.46
CA VAL A 173 6.92 -6.24 5.40
C VAL A 173 8.05 -6.72 4.50
N PRO A 174 8.10 -8.01 4.10
CA PRO A 174 9.09 -8.46 3.14
C PRO A 174 9.02 -7.63 1.85
N ALA A 175 10.18 -7.18 1.35
CA ALA A 175 10.25 -6.27 0.21
C ALA A 175 9.57 -6.85 -1.05
N ALA A 176 9.70 -8.18 -1.27
CA ALA A 176 9.06 -8.89 -2.37
C ALA A 176 7.51 -8.90 -2.29
N VAL A 177 6.94 -8.84 -1.09
CA VAL A 177 5.47 -8.73 -0.90
C VAL A 177 5.02 -7.31 -1.26
N TRP A 178 5.72 -6.28 -0.77
CA TRP A 178 5.42 -4.89 -1.10
C TRP A 178 5.55 -4.59 -2.61
N GLN A 179 6.56 -5.15 -3.29
CA GLN A 179 6.74 -4.98 -4.73
C GLN A 179 5.53 -5.48 -5.53
N ARG A 180 5.04 -6.70 -5.24
CA ARG A 180 3.84 -7.25 -5.90
C ARG A 180 2.60 -6.40 -5.66
N VAL A 181 2.45 -5.91 -4.43
CA VAL A 181 1.39 -4.98 -4.03
C VAL A 181 1.43 -3.69 -4.86
N VAL A 182 2.58 -3.02 -4.98
CA VAL A 182 2.70 -1.75 -5.74
C VAL A 182 2.54 -1.95 -7.26
N HIS A 183 3.01 -3.06 -7.80
CA HIS A 183 2.99 -3.32 -9.25
C HIS A 183 1.69 -3.99 -9.76
N GLY A 184 0.71 -4.20 -8.88
CA GLY A 184 -0.65 -4.53 -9.32
C GLY A 184 -0.89 -6.00 -9.70
N GLU A 185 -0.05 -6.93 -9.24
CA GLU A 185 -0.45 -8.34 -9.20
C GLU A 185 -1.64 -8.47 -8.22
N ARG A 186 -2.86 -8.38 -8.77
CA ARG A 186 -4.10 -8.61 -8.02
C ARG A 186 -4.14 -10.08 -7.64
N GLY A 187 -4.17 -10.34 -6.33
CA GLY A 187 -4.23 -11.70 -5.79
C GLY A 187 -2.89 -12.22 -5.25
N SER A 188 -2.92 -12.56 -3.96
CA SER A 188 -1.96 -13.41 -3.21
C SER A 188 -1.12 -12.74 -2.11
N GLY A 189 -1.24 -11.44 -1.86
CA GLY A 189 -0.59 -10.83 -0.67
C GLY A 189 -0.96 -11.53 0.65
N SER A 190 -2.16 -12.12 0.72
CA SER A 190 -2.64 -12.91 1.85
C SER A 190 -2.06 -14.34 1.93
N ALA A 191 -1.71 -14.95 0.78
CA ALA A 191 -1.25 -16.35 0.73
C ALA A 191 0.25 -16.51 1.02
N LEU A 192 1.03 -15.43 0.95
CA LEU A 192 2.50 -15.48 0.98
C LEU A 192 3.11 -15.11 2.35
N LEU A 193 2.27 -14.91 3.37
CA LEU A 193 2.68 -14.61 4.75
C LEU A 193 2.28 -15.71 5.73
N MET A 194 1.89 -16.89 5.24
CA MET A 194 1.83 -18.13 6.01
C MET A 194 3.16 -18.87 5.97
#